data_AF-X1R4W1-F1
#
_entry.id   AF-X1R4W1-F1
#
_cell.length_a   1.000
_cell.length_b   1.000
_cell.length_c   1.000
_cell.angle_alpha   90.00
_cell.angle_beta   90.00
_cell.angle_gamma   90.00
#
_symmetry.space_group_name_H-M   'P 1'
#
loop_
_entity.id
_entity.type
_entity.pdbx_description
1 polymer ?
#
loop_
_entity_poly.entity_id
_entity_poly.type
_entity_poly.pdbx_seq_one_letter_code
_entity_poly.pdbx_strand_id
1 'polypeptide(L)' 'MPNWVIRIETAIKNSPSPEEIAREVEASGGKLSPVDLWLKKQAEELKNG' A
#
# COMPACT_ATOMS: atom_id res chain seq x y z
N MET A 1 22.47 -8.92 -0.05
CA MET A 1 21.72 -7.81 0.59
C MET A 1 21.18 -8.30 1.93
N PRO A 2 21.33 -7.57 3.04
CA PRO A 2 20.67 -7.94 4.31
C PRO A 2 19.15 -8.03 4.13
N ASN A 3 18.50 -8.96 4.82
CA ASN A 3 17.06 -9.21 4.70
C ASN A 3 16.21 -7.95 4.94
N TRP A 4 16.62 -7.10 5.89
CA TRP A 4 15.92 -5.85 6.18
C TRP A 4 15.97 -4.84 5.02
N VAL A 5 17.04 -4.83 4.21
CA VAL A 5 17.13 -3.95 3.03
C VAL A 5 16.13 -4.40 1.97
N ILE A 6 16.04 -5.70 1.70
CA ILE A 6 15.07 -6.27 0.76
C ILE A 6 13.64 -5.92 1.19
N ARG A 7 13.33 -6.05 2.48
CA ARG A 7 12.01 -5.70 3.02
C ARG A 7 11.66 -4.22 2.84
N ILE A 8 12.62 -3.32 3.03
CA ILE A 8 12.41 -1.88 2.82
C ILE A 8 12.19 -1.58 1.34
N GLU A 9 13.03 -2.12 0.46
CA GLU A 9 12.89 -1.91 -0.99
C GLU A 9 11.56 -2.45 -1.53
N THR A 10 11.13 -3.64 -1.06
CA THR A 10 9.82 -4.20 -1.40
C THR A 10 8.69 -3.32 -0.88
N ALA A 11 8.78 -2.82 0.36
CA ALA A 11 7.75 -1.93 0.92
C ALA A 11 7.64 -0.60 0.15
N ILE A 12 8.77 -0.02 -0.26
CA ILE A 12 8.78 1.20 -1.09
C ILE A 12 8.18 0.91 -2.47
N LYS A 13 8.57 -0.20 -3.10
CA LYS A 13 8.08 -0.58 -4.44
C LYS A 13 6.57 -0.87 -4.46
N ASN A 14 6.04 -1.45 -3.38
CA ASN A 14 4.63 -1.80 -3.27
C ASN A 14 3.79 -0.70 -2.59
N SER A 15 4.40 0.44 -2.23
CA SER A 15 3.65 1.57 -1.70
C SER A 15 2.75 2.15 -2.80
N PRO A 16 1.47 2.44 -2.52
CA PRO A 16 0.61 3.12 -3.47
C PRO A 16 1.15 4.51 -3.76
N SER A 17 0.94 4.99 -4.99
CA SER A 17 1.34 6.34 -5.38
C SER A 17 0.46 7.39 -4.69
N PRO A 18 0.93 8.64 -4.51
CA PRO A 18 0.11 9.73 -3.96
C PRO A 18 -1.22 9.91 -4.71
N GLU A 19 -1.23 9.71 -6.03
CA GLU A 19 -2.42 9.83 -6.88
C GLU A 19 -3.41 8.67 -6.66
N GLU A 20 -2.92 7.45 -6.45
CA GLU A 20 -3.76 6.30 -6.09
C GLU A 20 -4.42 6.52 -4.73
N ILE A 21 -3.63 6.99 -3.76
CA ILE A 21 -4.12 7.33 -2.42
C ILE A 21 -5.22 8.40 -2.52
N ALA A 22 -4.96 9.51 -3.22
CA ALA A 22 -5.93 10.60 -3.34
C ALA A 22 -7.25 10.11 -3.96
N ARG A 23 -7.18 9.31 -5.03
CA ARG A 23 -8.36 8.74 -5.70
C ARG A 23 -9.18 7.85 -4.75
N GLU A 24 -8.52 6.99 -3.99
CA GLU A 24 -9.20 6.08 -3.07
C GLU A 24 -9.78 6.81 -1.85
N VAL A 25 -9.09 7.83 -1.33
CA VAL A 25 -9.62 8.72 -0.29
C VAL A 25 -10.87 9.45 -0.78
N GLU A 26 -10.83 10.03 -1.99
CA GLU A 26 -11.99 10.70 -2.61
C GLU A 26 -13.16 9.73 -2.83
N ALA A 27 -12.90 8.55 -3.40
CA ALA A 27 -13.92 7.52 -3.63
C ALA A 27 -14.56 7.01 -2.33
N SER A 28 -13.84 7.05 -1.21
CA SER A 28 -14.37 6.68 0.10
C SER A 28 -15.18 7.80 0.78
N GLY A 29 -15.24 8.99 0.19
CA GLY A 29 -15.80 10.19 0.82
C GLY A 29 -14.97 10.69 2.01
N GLY A 30 -13.64 10.53 1.93
CA GLY A 30 -12.70 10.95 2.98
C GLY A 30 -12.62 10.02 4.19
N LYS A 31 -13.13 8.79 4.10
CA LYS A 31 -13.20 7.84 5.22
C LYS A 31 -11.99 6.91 5.32
N LEU A 32 -11.23 6.73 4.24
CA LEU A 32 -10.04 5.89 4.22
C LEU A 32 -8.79 6.73 4.42
N SER A 33 -7.87 6.23 5.27
CA SER A 33 -6.53 6.79 5.37
C SER A 33 -5.58 6.09 4.38
N PRO A 34 -4.48 6.74 3.99
CA PRO A 34 -3.43 6.11 3.16
C PRO A 34 -2.89 4.81 3.75
N VAL A 35 -2.90 4.69 5.09
CA VAL A 35 -2.45 3.49 5.82
C VAL A 35 -3.43 2.33 5.61
N ASP A 36 -4.74 2.60 5.65
CA ASP A 36 -5.77 1.57 5.42
C ASP A 36 -5.68 1.00 4.00
N LEU A 37 -5.38 1.86 3.02
CA LEU A 37 -5.21 1.47 1.62
C LEU A 37 -3.98 0.59 1.42
N TRP A 38 -2.86 0.97 2.04
CA TRP A 38 -1.64 0.16 2.02
C TRP A 38 -1.85 -1.21 2.66
N LEU A 39 -2.49 -1.27 3.84
CA LEU A 39 -2.81 -2.54 4.51
C LEU A 39 -3.73 -3.43 3.67
N LYS A 40 -4.72 -2.85 2.99
CA LYS A 40 -5.61 -3.59 2.10
C LYS A 40 -4.86 -4.21 0.91
N LYS A 41 -4.00 -3.44 0.23
CA LYS A 41 -3.17 -3.95 -0.88
C LYS A 41 -2.26 -5.10 -0.44
N GLN A 42 -1.61 -4.99 0.72
CA GLN A 42 -0.77 -6.07 1.28
C GLN A 42 -1.57 -7.36 1.56
N ALA A 43 -2.80 -7.22 2.07
CA ALA A 43 -3.67 -8.38 2.34
C ALA A 43 -4.17 -9.08 1.05
N GLU A 44 -4.33 -8.34 -0.05
CA GLU A 44 -4.70 -8.89 -1.36
C GLU A 44 -3.52 -9.59 -2.06
N GLU A 45 -2.30 -9.07 -1.95
CA GLU A 45 -1.09 -9.74 -2.46
C GLU A 45 -0.83 -11.09 -1.77
N LEU A 46 -1.04 -11.15 -0.43
CA LEU A 46 -0.90 -12.38 0.36
C LEU A 46 -1.91 -13.49 0.02
N LYS A 47 -3.07 -13.14 -0.54
CA LYS A 47 -4.11 -14.12 -0.93
C LYS A 47 -3.93 -14.68 -2.33
N ASN A 48 -3.16 -14.01 -3.18
CA ASN A 48 -2.92 -14.38 -4.58
C ASN A 48 -1.55 -15.04 -4.79
N GLY A 49 -0.77 -15.25 -3.72
CA GLY A 49 0.56 -15.86 -3.72
C GLY A 49 0.56 -17.29 -3.20
#